data_AF-A0A6N8NKC4-F1
#
_entry.id   AF-A0A6N8NKC4-F1
#
_cell.length_a   1.000
_cell.length_b   1.000
_cell.length_c   1.000
_cell.angle_alpha   90.00
_cell.angle_beta   90.00
_cell.angle_gamma   90.00
#
_symmetry.space_group_name_H-M   'P 1'
#
loop_
_entity.id
_entity.type
_entity.pdbx_description
1 polymer ?
#
loop_
_entity_poly.entity_id
_entity_poly.type
_entity_poly.pdbx_seq_one_letter_code
_entity_poly.pdbx_strand_id
1 'polypeptide(L)'
;MKIPTTTDIPQRYTWCLAGICYSSLAILPSFLSYAESYFNPAFLLENGTSVADLSRFERGNHQPAGVYRVDLWRNDEFIGSQDIVFESTTENTGDKSGGLMPCFNQVLLERIGLNSSAFPELAQQQNNKCINLLKAVPDATINFDFAAMRLNITIPQIALLSSAHGYIPPEEWDEGIPALLLNYNFTGNRGNGNDSYFFSELSGINIGPWRLRNNGSWNYFRGNGYHSEQWNNIGTWVQRAIIPLKSELVMGDGNTGSDIFDGVGFRGVRLYSSDNMYPDSQQGFAPTVRGIARTAAQLTIRQNGFIIYQSYVSPGAFEITDLHPTSSNGDLDVTIDERDGNQQNYTIPYSTVPILQREGRFKF
;
A
#
# COMPACT_ATOMS: atom_id res chain seq x y z
N MET A 1 -59.67 -108.44 -38.18
CA MET A 1 -60.37 -108.23 -36.90
C MET A 1 -59.33 -107.87 -35.85
N LYS A 2 -59.43 -106.64 -35.29
CA LYS A 2 -58.90 -106.10 -34.02
C LYS A 2 -57.51 -106.53 -33.47
N ILE A 3 -56.58 -105.55 -33.46
CA ILE A 3 -55.76 -104.96 -32.34
C ILE A 3 -56.07 -105.60 -30.94
N PRO A 4 -55.12 -105.88 -30.00
CA PRO A 4 -54.20 -104.85 -29.43
C PRO A 4 -52.84 -105.24 -28.74
N THR A 5 -51.94 -104.22 -28.67
CA THR A 5 -51.03 -103.71 -27.56
C THR A 5 -50.18 -104.69 -26.69
N THR A 6 -48.93 -104.44 -26.21
CA THR A 6 -48.32 -103.31 -25.44
C THR A 6 -46.78 -103.51 -25.22
N THR A 7 -46.01 -102.41 -24.98
CA THR A 7 -44.83 -102.20 -24.05
C THR A 7 -43.49 -102.98 -24.24
N ASP A 8 -42.25 -102.52 -24.00
CA ASP A 8 -41.61 -101.30 -23.45
C ASP A 8 -40.06 -101.31 -23.66
N ILE A 9 -39.45 -100.15 -24.05
CA ILE A 9 -38.25 -99.39 -23.52
C ILE A 9 -36.86 -100.10 -23.28
N PRO A 10 -35.65 -99.47 -23.41
CA PRO A 10 -35.31 -98.01 -23.40
C PRO A 10 -34.37 -97.42 -24.48
N GLN A 11 -34.46 -96.09 -24.59
CA GLN A 11 -33.54 -95.14 -25.24
C GLN A 11 -32.41 -94.66 -24.30
N ARG A 12 -31.22 -94.40 -24.87
CA ARG A 12 -30.10 -93.69 -24.22
C ARG A 12 -30.01 -92.23 -24.68
N TYR A 13 -29.72 -91.36 -23.71
CA TYR A 13 -29.52 -89.91 -23.82
C TYR A 13 -28.16 -89.53 -24.43
N THR A 14 -28.15 -88.54 -25.32
CA THR A 14 -26.96 -87.72 -25.67
C THR A 14 -27.41 -86.28 -25.98
N TRP A 15 -27.17 -85.35 -25.06
CA TRP A 15 -27.27 -83.90 -25.28
C TRP A 15 -26.19 -83.16 -24.49
N CYS A 16 -25.87 -81.96 -24.97
CA CYS A 16 -25.10 -80.86 -24.37
C CYS A 16 -23.58 -80.84 -24.60
N LEU A 17 -23.15 -80.17 -25.69
CA LEU A 17 -21.89 -79.41 -25.79
C LEU A 17 -21.92 -78.53 -27.06
N ALA A 18 -22.78 -77.50 -27.11
CA ALA A 18 -22.79 -76.54 -28.24
C ALA A 18 -23.27 -75.12 -27.88
N GLY A 19 -23.23 -74.73 -26.61
CA GLY A 19 -23.86 -73.49 -26.13
C GLY A 19 -22.94 -72.39 -25.56
N ILE A 20 -21.61 -72.57 -25.54
CA ILE A 20 -20.71 -71.67 -24.78
C ILE A 20 -19.75 -70.86 -25.68
N CYS A 21 -19.68 -71.11 -26.99
CA CYS A 21 -18.70 -70.44 -27.86
C CYS A 21 -19.15 -69.11 -28.50
N TYR A 22 -20.39 -68.64 -28.30
CA TYR A 22 -20.90 -67.40 -28.94
C TYR A 22 -21.07 -66.20 -28.00
N SER A 23 -20.82 -66.35 -26.70
CA SER A 23 -20.97 -65.25 -25.73
C SER A 23 -19.65 -64.57 -25.33
N SER A 24 -18.51 -64.95 -25.92
CA SER A 24 -17.18 -64.39 -25.59
C SER A 24 -16.69 -63.28 -26.54
N LEU A 25 -17.48 -62.86 -27.54
CA LEU A 25 -17.11 -61.82 -28.50
C LEU A 25 -17.69 -60.42 -28.19
N ALA A 26 -18.18 -60.18 -26.97
CA ALA A 26 -18.81 -58.92 -26.56
C ALA A 26 -18.04 -58.16 -25.45
N ILE A 27 -16.75 -58.46 -25.26
CA ILE A 27 -15.86 -57.68 -24.39
C ILE A 27 -14.78 -57.04 -25.27
N LEU A 28 -15.20 -56.11 -26.12
CA LEU A 28 -14.31 -55.06 -26.60
C LEU A 28 -14.09 -54.11 -25.42
N PRO A 29 -12.84 -53.80 -25.03
CA PRO A 29 -12.62 -52.75 -24.05
C PRO A 29 -13.24 -51.47 -24.61
N SER A 30 -14.06 -50.82 -23.80
CA SER A 30 -14.57 -49.50 -24.08
C SER A 30 -13.35 -48.59 -24.23
N PHE A 31 -12.92 -48.34 -25.47
CA PHE A 31 -11.96 -47.29 -25.73
C PHE A 31 -12.59 -46.02 -25.17
N LEU A 32 -11.92 -45.43 -24.17
CA LEU A 32 -12.24 -44.11 -23.65
C LEU A 32 -12.21 -43.15 -24.85
N SER A 33 -13.40 -42.80 -25.34
CA SER A 33 -13.56 -41.75 -26.34
C SER A 33 -13.28 -40.44 -25.63
N TYR A 34 -12.10 -39.88 -25.89
CA TYR A 34 -11.84 -38.48 -25.59
C TYR A 34 -12.55 -37.66 -26.68
N ALA A 35 -13.72 -37.15 -26.35
CA ALA A 35 -14.37 -36.11 -27.13
C ALA A 35 -13.76 -34.77 -26.69
N GLU A 36 -13.00 -34.14 -27.58
CA GLU A 36 -12.49 -32.78 -27.39
C GLU A 36 -13.36 -31.81 -28.19
N SER A 37 -13.60 -30.62 -27.65
CA SER A 37 -14.37 -29.58 -28.35
C SER A 37 -13.54 -29.04 -29.51
N TYR A 38 -13.99 -29.28 -30.73
CA TYR A 38 -13.31 -28.83 -31.96
C TYR A 38 -14.19 -27.82 -32.70
N PHE A 39 -13.63 -26.64 -32.99
CA PHE A 39 -14.31 -25.64 -33.80
C PHE A 39 -13.99 -25.90 -35.28
N ASN A 40 -15.01 -26.18 -36.09
CA ASN A 40 -14.79 -26.38 -37.52
C ASN A 40 -14.47 -25.03 -38.21
N PRO A 41 -13.23 -24.81 -38.68
CA PRO A 41 -12.81 -23.54 -39.27
C PRO A 41 -13.57 -23.21 -40.57
N ALA A 42 -14.21 -24.20 -41.21
CA ALA A 42 -15.00 -24.00 -42.42
C ALA A 42 -16.20 -23.05 -42.23
N PHE A 43 -16.68 -22.86 -40.99
CA PHE A 43 -17.74 -21.89 -40.71
C PHE A 43 -17.29 -20.42 -40.82
N LEU A 44 -15.99 -20.14 -40.85
CA LEU A 44 -15.44 -18.80 -41.02
C LEU A 44 -15.06 -18.49 -42.49
N LEU A 45 -15.26 -19.44 -43.40
CA LEU A 45 -14.93 -19.30 -44.81
C LEU A 45 -16.16 -18.83 -45.58
N GLU A 46 -16.12 -17.61 -46.10
CA GLU A 46 -17.11 -17.15 -47.09
C GLU A 46 -16.65 -17.48 -48.53
N ASN A 47 -15.34 -17.40 -48.85
CA ASN A 47 -14.79 -17.65 -50.20
C ASN A 47 -13.26 -17.98 -50.26
N GLY A 48 -12.65 -18.61 -49.24
CA GLY A 48 -11.18 -18.79 -49.15
C GLY A 48 -10.70 -20.24 -48.92
N THR A 49 -9.43 -20.54 -49.26
CA THR A 49 -8.80 -21.87 -49.16
C THR A 49 -7.93 -22.08 -47.92
N SER A 50 -7.76 -21.08 -47.06
CA SER A 50 -7.02 -21.23 -45.79
C SER A 50 -7.66 -20.43 -44.66
N VAL A 51 -7.73 -21.06 -43.49
CA VAL A 51 -8.10 -20.43 -42.21
C VAL A 51 -6.84 -20.40 -41.35
N ALA A 52 -6.67 -19.33 -40.56
CA ALA A 52 -5.60 -19.25 -39.58
C ALA A 52 -5.68 -20.45 -38.60
N ASP A 53 -4.54 -20.84 -38.02
CA ASP A 53 -4.53 -21.90 -37.01
C ASP A 53 -5.32 -21.47 -35.76
N LEU A 54 -6.49 -22.08 -35.58
CA LEU A 54 -7.41 -21.82 -34.47
C LEU A 54 -7.21 -22.76 -33.27
N SER A 55 -6.27 -23.71 -33.36
CA SER A 55 -6.05 -24.73 -32.32
C SER A 55 -5.84 -24.13 -30.92
N ARG A 56 -5.29 -22.91 -30.85
CA ARG A 56 -5.12 -22.17 -29.59
C ARG A 56 -6.43 -21.71 -28.95
N PHE A 57 -7.47 -21.41 -29.74
CA PHE A 57 -8.78 -20.94 -29.24
C PHE A 57 -9.74 -22.10 -28.96
N GLU A 58 -9.41 -23.31 -29.41
CA GLU A 58 -10.21 -24.51 -29.21
C GLU A 58 -10.19 -24.99 -27.75
N ARG A 59 -9.08 -24.73 -27.03
CA ARG A 59 -8.90 -25.07 -25.61
C ARG A 59 -9.18 -23.87 -24.70
N GLY A 60 -10.39 -23.32 -24.69
CA GLY A 60 -10.77 -22.24 -23.76
C GLY A 60 -10.06 -20.89 -24.00
N ASN A 61 -9.95 -20.06 -22.96
CA ASN A 61 -9.62 -18.62 -23.03
C ASN A 61 -8.21 -18.25 -23.52
N HIS A 62 -7.44 -19.10 -24.21
CA HIS A 62 -6.04 -18.78 -24.54
C HIS A 62 -5.92 -17.62 -25.53
N GLN A 63 -5.15 -16.60 -25.13
CA GLN A 63 -4.86 -15.42 -25.93
C GLN A 63 -3.39 -15.39 -26.32
N PRO A 64 -3.02 -14.84 -27.49
CA PRO A 64 -1.62 -14.75 -27.89
C PRO A 64 -0.85 -13.82 -26.96
N ALA A 65 0.41 -14.16 -26.65
CA ALA A 65 1.34 -13.21 -26.04
C ALA A 65 1.49 -11.98 -26.95
N GLY A 66 1.59 -10.81 -26.36
CA GLY A 66 1.56 -9.55 -27.10
C GLY A 66 1.41 -8.33 -26.22
N VAL A 67 1.26 -7.17 -26.85
CA VAL A 67 1.04 -5.90 -26.16
C VAL A 67 -0.45 -5.59 -26.14
N TYR A 68 -0.98 -5.36 -24.96
CA TYR A 68 -2.40 -5.06 -24.77
C TYR A 68 -2.56 -3.77 -23.97
N ARG A 69 -3.47 -2.91 -24.45
CA ARG A 69 -3.91 -1.70 -23.73
C ARG A 69 -4.89 -2.13 -22.65
N VAL A 70 -4.49 -2.02 -21.38
CA VAL A 70 -5.32 -2.50 -20.26
C VAL A 70 -5.56 -1.41 -19.22
N ASP A 71 -6.72 -1.49 -18.58
CA ASP A 71 -7.04 -0.73 -17.39
C ASP A 71 -6.40 -1.41 -16.18
N LEU A 72 -5.48 -0.70 -15.53
CA LEU A 72 -4.72 -1.19 -14.38
C LEU A 72 -5.44 -0.85 -13.09
N TRP A 73 -5.77 -1.90 -12.33
CA TRP A 73 -6.41 -1.80 -11.03
C TRP A 73 -5.54 -2.45 -9.96
N ARG A 74 -5.37 -1.78 -8.83
CA ARG A 74 -4.62 -2.28 -7.67
C ARG A 74 -5.50 -2.20 -6.44
N ASN A 75 -5.74 -3.32 -5.74
CA ASN A 75 -6.57 -3.34 -4.53
C ASN A 75 -7.92 -2.61 -4.72
N ASP A 76 -8.58 -2.86 -5.86
CA ASP A 76 -9.83 -2.20 -6.30
C ASP A 76 -9.76 -0.68 -6.57
N GLU A 77 -8.56 -0.11 -6.60
CA GLU A 77 -8.30 1.27 -7.02
C GLU A 77 -7.86 1.34 -8.50
N PHE A 78 -8.48 2.22 -9.27
CA PHE A 78 -8.06 2.48 -10.66
C PHE A 78 -6.80 3.35 -10.68
N ILE A 79 -5.72 2.82 -11.27
CA ILE A 79 -4.42 3.50 -11.38
C ILE A 79 -4.29 4.23 -12.72
N GLY A 80 -4.82 3.65 -13.80
CA GLY A 80 -4.76 4.23 -15.14
C GLY A 80 -4.78 3.18 -16.25
N SER A 81 -4.84 3.63 -17.51
CA SER A 81 -4.81 2.75 -18.68
C SER A 81 -3.48 2.85 -19.41
N GLN A 82 -2.86 1.72 -19.73
CA GLN A 82 -1.55 1.70 -20.40
C GLN A 82 -1.32 0.41 -21.21
N ASP A 83 -0.35 0.46 -22.11
CA ASP A 83 0.09 -0.71 -22.87
C ASP A 83 1.01 -1.57 -22.01
N ILE A 84 0.66 -2.83 -21.81
CA ILE A 84 1.43 -3.80 -21.05
C ILE A 84 1.79 -4.98 -21.96
N VAL A 85 3.03 -5.46 -21.86
CA VAL A 85 3.47 -6.68 -22.53
C VAL A 85 2.97 -7.87 -21.72
N PHE A 86 2.31 -8.82 -22.38
CA PHE A 86 1.86 -10.07 -21.79
C PHE A 86 2.62 -11.23 -22.42
N GLU A 87 3.14 -12.11 -21.57
CA GLU A 87 3.84 -13.32 -21.96
C GLU A 87 3.00 -14.56 -21.62
N SER A 88 3.18 -15.62 -22.38
CA SER A 88 2.52 -16.90 -22.07
C SER A 88 3.15 -17.52 -20.83
N THR A 89 2.32 -17.90 -19.87
CA THR A 89 2.74 -18.51 -18.61
C THR A 89 2.02 -19.84 -18.37
N THR A 90 2.67 -20.72 -17.63
CA THR A 90 2.02 -21.90 -17.02
C THR A 90 1.60 -21.64 -15.58
N GLU A 91 1.93 -20.47 -15.02
CA GLU A 91 1.52 -20.07 -13.68
C GLU A 91 0.04 -19.65 -13.67
N ASN A 92 -0.63 -19.87 -12.54
CA ASN A 92 -2.06 -19.59 -12.42
C ASN A 92 -2.31 -18.07 -12.32
N THR A 93 -2.69 -17.43 -13.43
CA THR A 93 -3.10 -16.02 -13.50
C THR A 93 -4.62 -15.84 -13.57
N GLY A 94 -5.37 -16.89 -13.21
CA GLY A 94 -6.84 -16.95 -13.24
C GLY A 94 -7.39 -17.40 -14.60
N ASP A 95 -8.53 -18.09 -14.59
CA ASP A 95 -9.13 -18.71 -15.81
C ASP A 95 -9.46 -17.71 -16.93
N LYS A 96 -9.62 -16.42 -16.57
CA LYS A 96 -9.93 -15.33 -17.51
C LYS A 96 -8.70 -14.74 -18.20
N SER A 97 -7.49 -15.04 -17.73
CA SER A 97 -6.25 -14.47 -18.28
C SER A 97 -5.85 -15.09 -19.61
N GLY A 98 -6.37 -16.29 -19.91
CA GLY A 98 -5.99 -17.01 -21.12
C GLY A 98 -4.56 -17.51 -21.14
N GLY A 99 -3.98 -17.80 -19.98
CA GLY A 99 -2.58 -18.22 -19.87
C GLY A 99 -1.59 -17.08 -20.13
N LEU A 100 -2.04 -15.83 -20.00
CA LEU A 100 -1.19 -14.65 -20.10
C LEU A 100 -0.78 -14.14 -18.72
N MET A 101 0.46 -13.69 -18.60
CA MET A 101 0.98 -12.97 -17.44
C MET A 101 1.54 -11.62 -17.87
N PRO A 102 1.19 -10.51 -17.18
CA PRO A 102 1.80 -9.23 -17.45
C PRO A 102 3.28 -9.25 -17.08
N CYS A 103 4.09 -8.67 -17.96
CA CYS A 103 5.50 -8.42 -17.75
C CYS A 103 5.67 -7.15 -16.90
N PHE A 104 6.06 -7.31 -15.64
CA PHE A 104 6.35 -6.16 -14.77
C PHE A 104 7.76 -5.66 -14.99
N ASN A 105 7.89 -4.37 -15.32
CA ASN A 105 9.16 -3.65 -15.26
C ASN A 105 9.17 -2.71 -14.05
N GLN A 106 10.33 -2.13 -13.73
CA GLN A 106 10.50 -1.24 -12.58
C GLN A 106 9.50 -0.06 -12.59
N VAL A 107 9.27 0.54 -13.76
CA VAL A 107 8.33 1.68 -13.92
C VAL A 107 6.91 1.27 -13.56
N LEU A 108 6.47 0.08 -13.96
CA LEU A 108 5.15 -0.44 -13.63
C LEU A 108 5.03 -0.78 -12.14
N LEU A 109 6.09 -1.33 -11.52
CA LEU A 109 6.12 -1.60 -10.08
C LEU A 109 6.02 -0.32 -9.24
N GLU A 110 6.72 0.74 -9.64
CA GLU A 110 6.61 2.05 -8.99
C GLU A 110 5.23 2.67 -9.19
N ARG A 111 4.64 2.53 -10.39
CA ARG A 111 3.29 3.03 -10.69
C ARG A 111 2.19 2.33 -9.89
N ILE A 112 2.32 1.04 -9.62
CA ILE A 112 1.42 0.32 -8.70
C ILE A 112 1.76 0.59 -7.22
N GLY A 113 2.75 1.45 -6.93
CA GLY A 113 3.11 1.85 -5.58
C GLY A 113 3.76 0.75 -4.76
N LEU A 114 4.43 -0.21 -5.40
CA LEU A 114 5.17 -1.26 -4.69
C LEU A 114 6.39 -0.65 -3.98
N ASN A 115 6.60 -1.01 -2.71
CA ASN A 115 7.81 -0.66 -2.00
C ASN A 115 8.97 -1.58 -2.44
N SER A 116 9.57 -1.28 -3.59
CA SER A 116 10.66 -2.08 -4.17
C SER A 116 11.88 -2.22 -3.23
N SER A 117 12.07 -1.29 -2.29
CA SER A 117 13.18 -1.36 -1.31
C SER A 117 12.98 -2.43 -0.24
N ALA A 118 11.73 -2.84 0.01
CA ALA A 118 11.40 -3.87 0.98
C ALA A 118 11.66 -5.30 0.48
N PHE A 119 11.89 -5.48 -0.83
CA PHE A 119 12.06 -6.79 -1.47
C PHE A 119 13.42 -6.87 -2.19
N PRO A 120 14.49 -7.31 -1.52
CA PRO A 120 15.83 -7.41 -2.10
C PRO A 120 15.91 -8.30 -3.35
N GLU A 121 15.00 -9.28 -3.47
CA GLU A 121 14.91 -10.15 -4.64
C GLU A 121 14.51 -9.39 -5.92
N LEU A 122 13.72 -8.31 -5.80
CA LEU A 122 13.41 -7.42 -6.92
C LEU A 122 14.64 -6.64 -7.37
N ALA A 123 15.50 -6.24 -6.44
CA ALA A 123 16.75 -5.54 -6.76
C ALA A 123 17.72 -6.42 -7.56
N GLN A 124 17.73 -7.73 -7.33
CA GLN A 124 18.55 -8.70 -8.08
C GLN A 124 18.01 -8.94 -9.50
N GLN A 125 16.73 -8.66 -9.76
CA GLN A 125 16.08 -8.82 -11.06
C GLN A 125 16.05 -7.53 -11.89
N GLN A 126 16.77 -6.47 -11.52
CA GLN A 126 16.79 -5.19 -12.27
C GLN A 126 17.19 -5.31 -13.75
N ASN A 127 17.97 -6.34 -14.11
CA ASN A 127 18.35 -6.62 -15.51
C ASN A 127 17.33 -7.49 -16.27
N ASN A 128 16.33 -8.05 -15.59
CA ASN A 128 15.26 -8.81 -16.23
C ASN A 128 14.19 -7.86 -16.75
N LYS A 129 13.81 -8.02 -18.02
CA LYS A 129 12.76 -7.22 -18.66
C LYS A 129 11.38 -7.48 -18.05
N CYS A 130 11.17 -8.67 -17.48
CA CYS A 130 9.92 -9.10 -16.86
C CYS A 130 10.19 -9.70 -15.47
N ILE A 131 9.73 -9.00 -14.45
CA ILE A 131 9.79 -9.40 -13.05
C ILE A 131 8.56 -10.27 -12.73
N ASN A 132 8.78 -11.43 -12.10
CA ASN A 132 7.68 -12.27 -11.63
C ASN A 132 7.21 -11.75 -10.26
N LEU A 133 6.15 -10.93 -10.27
CA LEU A 133 5.56 -10.33 -9.06
C LEU A 133 5.06 -11.39 -8.06
N LEU A 134 4.48 -12.50 -8.54
CA LEU A 134 3.92 -13.57 -7.70
C LEU A 134 4.99 -14.29 -6.87
N LYS A 135 6.22 -14.37 -7.39
CA LYS A 135 7.37 -14.91 -6.65
C LYS A 135 7.98 -13.90 -5.70
N ALA A 136 8.03 -12.64 -6.10
CA ALA A 136 8.68 -11.59 -5.33
C ALA A 136 7.86 -11.11 -4.13
N VAL A 137 6.53 -11.13 -4.23
CA VAL A 137 5.61 -10.62 -3.20
C VAL A 137 4.67 -11.73 -2.76
N PRO A 138 4.85 -12.29 -1.54
CA PRO A 138 3.93 -13.27 -0.97
C PRO A 138 2.50 -12.74 -0.93
N ASP A 139 1.52 -13.62 -1.14
CA ASP A 139 0.08 -13.31 -1.14
C ASP A 139 -0.40 -12.30 -2.20
N ALA A 140 0.49 -11.85 -3.11
CA ALA A 140 0.06 -11.07 -4.26
C ALA A 140 -0.72 -11.95 -5.25
N THR A 141 -1.77 -11.38 -5.84
CA THR A 141 -2.54 -12.08 -6.89
C THR A 141 -2.68 -11.19 -8.11
N ILE A 142 -2.69 -11.83 -9.28
CA ILE A 142 -2.89 -11.17 -10.56
C ILE A 142 -4.05 -11.87 -11.24
N ASN A 143 -5.05 -11.08 -11.62
CA ASN A 143 -6.20 -11.55 -12.39
C ASN A 143 -6.42 -10.63 -13.57
N PHE A 144 -6.11 -11.12 -14.76
CA PHE A 144 -6.35 -10.40 -15.99
C PHE A 144 -7.69 -10.85 -16.60
N ASP A 145 -8.63 -9.92 -16.72
CA ASP A 145 -9.87 -10.13 -17.47
C ASP A 145 -9.67 -9.60 -18.89
N PHE A 146 -9.35 -10.51 -19.82
CA PHE A 146 -9.05 -10.14 -21.20
C PHE A 146 -10.26 -9.50 -21.90
N ALA A 147 -11.47 -10.02 -21.67
CA ALA A 147 -12.68 -9.52 -22.34
C ALA A 147 -13.01 -8.08 -21.93
N ALA A 148 -12.73 -7.73 -20.67
CA ALA A 148 -12.89 -6.37 -20.14
C ALA A 148 -11.64 -5.50 -20.33
N MET A 149 -10.53 -6.04 -20.87
CA MET A 149 -9.22 -5.39 -20.92
C MET A 149 -8.79 -4.83 -19.54
N ARG A 150 -9.06 -5.57 -18.47
CA ARG A 150 -8.87 -5.12 -17.08
C ARG A 150 -7.87 -6.01 -16.34
N LEU A 151 -6.80 -5.41 -15.84
CA LEU A 151 -5.78 -6.08 -15.03
C LEU A 151 -5.99 -5.75 -13.55
N ASN A 152 -6.48 -6.72 -12.77
CA ASN A 152 -6.61 -6.58 -11.33
C ASN A 152 -5.39 -7.18 -10.62
N ILE A 153 -4.73 -6.37 -9.79
CA ILE A 153 -3.60 -6.79 -8.99
C ILE A 153 -3.98 -6.58 -7.52
N THR A 154 -3.87 -7.64 -6.73
CA THR A 154 -4.00 -7.54 -5.27
C THR A 154 -2.62 -7.64 -4.67
N ILE A 155 -2.25 -6.64 -3.87
CA ILE A 155 -0.95 -6.56 -3.21
C ILE A 155 -1.20 -6.35 -1.71
N PRO A 156 -0.60 -7.16 -0.83
CA PRO A 156 -0.67 -6.93 0.60
C PRO A 156 -0.17 -5.53 0.96
N GLN A 157 -0.85 -4.85 1.89
CA GLN A 157 -0.55 -3.45 2.20
C GLN A 157 0.91 -3.26 2.66
N ILE A 158 1.49 -4.22 3.36
CA ILE A 158 2.90 -4.17 3.82
C ILE A 158 3.90 -4.09 2.66
N ALA A 159 3.52 -4.55 1.46
CA ALA A 159 4.34 -4.51 0.27
C ALA A 159 4.21 -3.19 -0.51
N LEU A 160 3.24 -2.34 -0.16
CA LEU A 160 3.03 -1.04 -0.79
C LEU A 160 3.82 0.06 -0.09
N LEU A 161 4.14 1.12 -0.82
CA LEU A 161 4.61 2.36 -0.23
C LEU A 161 3.50 2.91 0.67
N SER A 162 3.79 2.96 1.97
CA SER A 162 2.89 3.52 2.97
C SER A 162 2.68 5.02 2.71
N SER A 163 1.54 5.38 2.14
CA SER A 163 1.02 6.74 2.23
C SER A 163 0.23 6.86 3.53
N ALA A 164 0.82 7.45 4.56
CA ALA A 164 0.08 7.78 5.76
C ALA A 164 -1.10 8.69 5.42
N HIS A 165 -2.21 8.58 6.16
CA HIS A 165 -3.32 9.50 6.00
C HIS A 165 -2.84 10.96 6.15
N GLY A 166 -3.19 11.82 5.18
CA GLY A 166 -2.73 13.21 5.14
C GLY A 166 -1.30 13.41 4.62
N TYR A 167 -0.67 12.40 4.01
CA TYR A 167 0.63 12.56 3.36
C TYR A 167 0.59 13.54 2.19
N ILE A 168 1.55 14.46 2.15
CA ILE A 168 1.76 15.42 1.07
C ILE A 168 3.16 15.21 0.51
N PRO A 169 3.31 14.94 -0.80
CA PRO A 169 4.62 14.79 -1.44
C PRO A 169 5.51 16.03 -1.23
N PRO A 170 6.81 15.87 -0.90
CA PRO A 170 7.70 17.00 -0.69
C PRO A 170 7.87 17.92 -1.91
N GLU A 171 7.63 17.41 -3.12
CA GLU A 171 7.68 18.19 -4.36
C GLU A 171 6.56 19.24 -4.44
N GLU A 172 5.50 19.08 -3.65
CA GLU A 172 4.39 20.03 -3.53
C GLU A 172 4.63 21.10 -2.45
N TRP A 173 5.73 21.03 -1.71
CA TRP A 173 6.01 21.98 -0.63
C TRP A 173 6.57 23.28 -1.19
N ASP A 174 5.84 24.38 -0.99
CA ASP A 174 6.23 25.69 -1.47
C ASP A 174 7.18 26.40 -0.49
N GLU A 175 8.31 26.89 -1.01
CA GLU A 175 9.25 27.75 -0.28
C GLU A 175 8.77 29.20 -0.18
N GLY A 176 7.56 29.50 -0.65
CA GLY A 176 6.97 30.81 -0.62
C GLY A 176 7.75 31.85 -1.43
N ILE A 177 7.39 33.11 -1.20
CA ILE A 177 7.92 34.23 -1.99
C ILE A 177 8.99 35.04 -1.22
N PRO A 178 9.92 35.69 -1.94
CA PRO A 178 10.79 36.68 -1.32
C PRO A 178 9.99 37.82 -0.70
N ALA A 179 10.23 38.11 0.58
CA ALA A 179 9.46 39.11 1.32
C ALA A 179 10.26 39.73 2.47
N LEU A 180 9.96 40.99 2.77
CA LEU A 180 10.36 41.66 4.01
C LEU A 180 9.20 41.61 5.00
N LEU A 181 9.51 41.32 6.25
CA LEU A 181 8.56 41.17 7.35
C LEU A 181 8.95 42.11 8.49
N LEU A 182 7.95 42.77 9.07
CA LEU A 182 8.09 43.52 10.32
C LEU A 182 6.81 43.34 11.12
N ASN A 183 6.93 42.68 12.26
CA ASN A 183 5.89 42.66 13.28
C ASN A 183 6.35 43.54 14.43
N TYR A 184 5.48 44.42 14.93
CA TYR A 184 5.82 45.34 16.00
C TYR A 184 4.69 45.41 17.02
N ASN A 185 5.07 45.59 18.28
CA ASN A 185 4.15 45.87 19.37
C ASN A 185 4.70 47.03 20.19
N PHE A 186 3.86 48.03 20.44
CA PHE A 186 4.21 49.19 21.24
C PHE A 186 3.20 49.36 22.36
N THR A 187 3.67 49.36 23.59
CA THR A 187 2.86 49.53 24.78
C THR A 187 3.41 50.66 25.63
N GLY A 188 2.53 51.38 26.31
CA GLY A 188 2.91 52.54 27.10
C GLY A 188 1.99 52.74 28.28
N ASN A 189 2.56 53.19 29.39
CA ASN A 189 1.84 53.61 30.57
C ASN A 189 2.34 54.98 31.00
N ARG A 190 1.41 55.90 31.22
CA ARG A 190 1.69 57.27 31.64
C ARG A 190 1.04 57.52 32.99
N GLY A 191 1.86 57.65 34.03
CA GLY A 191 1.45 57.95 35.39
C GLY A 191 1.75 59.38 35.82
N ASN A 192 1.36 59.74 37.04
CA ASN A 192 1.69 61.04 37.61
C ASN A 192 3.13 61.01 38.16
N GLY A 193 4.08 61.42 37.33
CA GLY A 193 5.52 61.46 37.66
C GLY A 193 6.35 60.28 37.15
N ASN A 194 5.71 59.24 36.60
CA ASN A 194 6.37 58.07 36.00
C ASN A 194 5.81 57.75 34.62
N ASP A 195 6.69 57.57 33.63
CA ASP A 195 6.35 57.14 32.27
C ASP A 195 7.10 55.85 31.94
N SER A 196 6.44 54.90 31.28
CA SER A 196 7.09 53.67 30.77
C SER A 196 6.59 53.36 29.37
N TYR A 197 7.52 53.11 28.46
CA TYR A 197 7.22 52.67 27.09
C TYR A 197 8.03 51.41 26.77
N PHE A 198 7.38 50.48 26.10
CA PHE A 198 7.98 49.24 25.63
C PHE A 198 7.64 49.03 24.17
N PHE A 199 8.66 48.87 23.35
CA PHE A 199 8.57 48.52 21.95
C PHE A 199 9.22 47.15 21.77
N SER A 200 8.55 46.23 21.08
CA SER A 200 9.15 44.97 20.63
C SER A 200 8.94 44.82 19.14
N GLU A 201 9.95 44.29 18.45
CA GLU A 201 9.88 44.01 17.03
C GLU A 201 10.37 42.59 16.72
N LEU A 202 9.72 41.99 15.72
CA LEU A 202 10.19 40.79 15.05
C LEU A 202 10.25 41.11 13.55
N SER A 203 11.44 41.42 13.09
CA SER A 203 11.74 41.68 11.68
C SER A 203 12.26 40.41 11.00
N GLY A 204 12.12 40.36 9.68
CA GLY A 204 12.55 39.20 8.92
C GLY A 204 12.67 39.44 7.44
N ILE A 205 13.45 38.56 6.81
CA ILE A 205 13.62 38.50 5.36
C ILE A 205 13.45 37.03 4.94
N ASN A 206 12.64 36.80 3.91
CA ASN A 206 12.49 35.51 3.25
C ASN A 206 13.12 35.60 1.87
N ILE A 207 14.02 34.67 1.52
CA ILE A 207 14.58 34.54 0.16
C ILE A 207 14.74 33.06 -0.15
N GLY A 208 13.92 32.54 -1.08
CA GLY A 208 13.84 31.09 -1.34
C GLY A 208 13.61 30.34 -0.02
N PRO A 209 14.38 29.28 0.30
CA PRO A 209 14.18 28.48 1.51
C PRO A 209 14.76 29.12 2.79
N TRP A 210 15.40 30.29 2.69
CA TRP A 210 16.14 30.92 3.79
C TRP A 210 15.32 32.00 4.48
N ARG A 211 15.24 31.91 5.80
CA ARG A 211 14.38 32.75 6.66
C ARG A 211 15.31 33.41 7.67
N LEU A 212 15.65 34.67 7.43
CA LEU A 212 16.34 35.50 8.41
C LEU A 212 15.30 36.14 9.33
N ARG A 213 15.55 36.10 10.63
CA ARG A 213 14.73 36.74 11.66
C ARG A 213 15.61 37.52 12.63
N ASN A 214 15.10 38.64 13.12
CA ASN A 214 15.68 39.38 14.21
C ASN A 214 14.58 39.79 15.19
N ASN A 215 14.85 39.60 16.48
CA ASN A 215 13.96 39.98 17.55
C ASN A 215 14.66 41.02 18.42
N GLY A 216 14.02 42.17 18.58
CA GLY A 216 14.54 43.32 19.29
C GLY A 216 13.51 43.92 20.23
N SER A 217 13.97 44.55 21.30
CA SER A 217 13.10 45.34 22.17
C SER A 217 13.76 46.64 22.58
N TRP A 218 12.96 47.68 22.71
CA TRP A 218 13.35 48.96 23.27
C TRP A 218 12.51 49.25 24.49
N ASN A 219 13.20 49.62 25.56
CA ASN A 219 12.60 49.89 26.85
C ASN A 219 12.92 51.34 27.22
N TYR A 220 11.90 52.07 27.64
CA TYR A 220 12.03 53.40 28.21
C TYR A 220 11.32 53.46 29.54
N PHE A 221 11.99 54.07 30.51
CA PHE A 221 11.43 54.38 31.81
C PHE A 221 11.86 55.78 32.23
N ARG A 222 10.94 56.56 32.77
CA ARG A 222 11.22 57.84 33.41
C ARG A 222 10.45 57.90 34.72
N GLY A 223 11.11 58.28 35.80
CA GLY A 223 10.48 58.41 37.12
C GLY A 223 11.43 58.97 38.16
N ASN A 224 10.91 59.72 39.14
CA ASN A 224 11.66 60.28 40.27
C ASN A 224 12.96 61.03 39.88
N GLY A 225 12.93 61.78 38.77
CA GLY A 225 14.10 62.54 38.28
C GLY A 225 15.14 61.71 37.52
N TYR A 226 14.93 60.41 37.35
CA TYR A 226 15.77 59.52 36.55
C TYR A 226 15.07 59.10 35.24
N HIS A 227 15.85 58.80 34.22
CA HIS A 227 15.37 58.12 33.02
C HIS A 227 16.35 57.03 32.59
N SER A 228 15.81 55.97 32.00
CA SER A 228 16.54 54.88 31.38
C SER A 228 15.95 54.63 29.99
N GLU A 229 16.84 54.42 29.04
CA GLU A 229 16.50 54.07 27.67
C GLU A 229 17.48 53.01 27.19
N GLN A 230 16.98 51.89 26.70
CA GLN A 230 17.84 50.79 26.27
C GLN A 230 17.21 50.03 25.11
N TRP A 231 17.99 49.84 24.05
CA TRP A 231 17.72 48.88 23.01
C TRP A 231 18.42 47.55 23.35
N ASN A 232 17.65 46.46 23.33
CA ASN A 232 18.09 45.10 23.58
C ASN A 232 17.85 44.25 22.34
N ASN A 233 18.91 43.77 21.70
CA ASN A 233 18.80 42.72 20.71
C ASN A 233 18.61 41.38 21.43
N ILE A 234 17.45 40.75 21.25
CA ILE A 234 17.09 39.47 21.87
C ILE A 234 17.73 38.32 21.10
N GLY A 235 17.74 38.39 19.76
CA GLY A 235 18.40 37.39 18.94
C GLY A 235 18.31 37.65 17.45
N THR A 236 19.31 37.17 16.72
CA THR A 236 19.32 37.15 15.26
C THR A 236 19.66 35.75 14.77
N TRP A 237 18.84 35.18 13.90
CA TRP A 237 19.08 33.84 13.36
C TRP A 237 18.59 33.69 11.93
N VAL A 238 19.21 32.74 11.24
CA VAL A 238 18.81 32.27 9.92
C VAL A 238 18.39 30.82 10.07
N GLN A 239 17.22 30.48 9.53
CA GLN A 239 16.73 29.10 9.52
C GLN A 239 16.34 28.64 8.12
N ARG A 240 16.40 27.33 7.92
CA ARG A 240 15.99 26.64 6.69
C ARG A 240 15.57 25.20 6.97
N ALA A 241 14.50 24.76 6.31
CA ALA A 241 14.12 23.35 6.25
C ALA A 241 15.06 22.54 5.34
N ILE A 242 15.49 21.37 5.82
CA ILE A 242 16.26 20.37 5.07
C ILE A 242 15.36 19.16 4.84
N ILE A 243 14.56 19.25 3.78
CA ILE A 243 13.48 18.30 3.45
C ILE A 243 13.96 16.83 3.41
N PRO A 244 15.08 16.47 2.74
CA PRO A 244 15.51 15.07 2.69
C PRO A 244 15.88 14.46 4.05
N LEU A 245 16.22 15.31 5.03
CA LEU A 245 16.53 14.91 6.40
C LEU A 245 15.35 15.09 7.35
N LYS A 246 14.20 15.58 6.86
CA LYS A 246 13.05 15.98 7.69
C LYS A 246 13.47 16.82 8.92
N SER A 247 14.37 17.77 8.68
CA SER A 247 15.09 18.50 9.74
C SER A 247 15.09 20.00 9.50
N GLU A 248 15.31 20.78 10.54
CA GLU A 248 15.50 22.22 10.46
C GLU A 248 16.95 22.59 10.84
N LEU A 249 17.57 23.42 9.99
CA LEU A 249 18.87 24.03 10.23
C LEU A 249 18.66 25.44 10.77
N VAL A 250 19.26 25.75 11.91
CA VAL A 250 19.27 27.08 12.53
C VAL A 250 20.71 27.52 12.74
N MET A 251 21.02 28.75 12.32
CA MET A 251 22.33 29.38 12.47
C MET A 251 22.17 30.78 13.08
N GLY A 252 22.93 31.08 14.14
CA GLY A 252 22.80 32.31 14.91
C GLY A 252 22.33 32.04 16.32
N ASP A 253 21.50 32.94 16.87
CA ASP A 253 20.94 32.83 18.21
C ASP A 253 19.77 31.84 18.25
N GLY A 254 19.79 30.92 19.21
CA GLY A 254 18.70 29.97 19.39
C GLY A 254 18.74 29.28 20.73
N ASN A 255 17.81 28.35 20.94
CA ASN A 255 17.74 27.52 22.14
C ASN A 255 17.75 26.04 21.75
N THR A 256 18.29 25.18 22.61
CA THR A 256 18.16 23.72 22.45
C THR A 256 16.79 23.23 22.93
N GLY A 257 16.39 22.04 22.48
CA GLY A 257 15.25 21.33 23.08
C GLY A 257 15.56 20.89 24.51
N SER A 258 14.53 20.46 25.24
CA SER A 258 14.64 19.98 26.62
C SER A 258 14.21 18.51 26.81
N ASP A 259 14.25 17.73 25.72
CA ASP A 259 13.77 16.33 25.72
C ASP A 259 14.63 15.41 26.62
N ILE A 260 15.93 15.69 26.77
CA ILE A 260 16.89 14.88 27.56
C ILE A 260 17.65 15.73 28.58
N PHE A 261 18.18 16.88 28.14
CA PHE A 261 18.94 17.82 28.98
C PHE A 261 18.17 19.12 29.14
N ASP A 262 18.57 19.94 30.11
CA ASP A 262 18.00 21.28 30.25
C ASP A 262 18.24 22.12 28.98
N GLY A 263 17.21 22.87 28.58
CA GLY A 263 17.29 23.75 27.41
C GLY A 263 18.26 24.90 27.66
N VAL A 264 19.24 25.07 26.78
CA VAL A 264 20.24 26.14 26.86
C VAL A 264 20.14 27.07 25.66
N GLY A 265 20.35 28.37 25.90
CA GLY A 265 20.55 29.35 24.85
C GLY A 265 21.95 29.21 24.24
N PHE A 266 22.06 29.38 22.93
CA PHE A 266 23.32 29.30 22.22
C PHE A 266 23.38 30.32 21.09
N ARG A 267 24.62 30.66 20.68
CA ARG A 267 24.91 31.30 19.40
C ARG A 267 25.82 30.37 18.60
N GLY A 268 25.33 29.82 17.51
CA GLY A 268 26.04 28.77 16.77
C GLY A 268 25.21 28.14 15.67
N VAL A 269 25.39 26.84 15.46
CA VAL A 269 24.68 26.06 14.44
C VAL A 269 23.99 24.88 15.10
N ARG A 270 22.73 24.65 14.75
CA ARG A 270 21.93 23.51 15.20
C ARG A 270 21.20 22.91 14.00
N LEU A 271 21.29 21.59 13.85
CA LEU A 271 20.47 20.79 12.95
C LEU A 271 19.69 19.82 13.82
N TYR A 272 18.36 19.79 13.68
CA TYR A 272 17.50 18.91 14.49
C TYR A 272 16.31 18.41 13.68
N SER A 273 15.82 17.23 14.02
CA SER A 273 14.63 16.66 13.39
C SER A 273 13.37 17.50 13.69
N SER A 274 12.52 17.74 12.68
CA SER A 274 11.29 18.50 12.82
C SER A 274 10.06 17.61 12.68
N ASP A 275 9.28 17.50 13.75
CA ASP A 275 8.09 16.65 13.78
C ASP A 275 6.98 17.17 12.85
N ASN A 276 6.94 18.48 12.59
CA ASN A 276 6.00 19.14 11.69
C ASN A 276 6.19 18.76 10.22
N MET A 277 7.31 18.11 9.86
CA MET A 277 7.55 17.59 8.51
C MET A 277 6.95 16.20 8.29
N TYR A 278 6.32 15.62 9.33
CA TYR A 278 5.57 14.38 9.22
C TYR A 278 4.07 14.69 9.18
N PRO A 279 3.28 13.87 8.47
CA PRO A 279 1.82 13.94 8.55
C PRO A 279 1.35 13.85 10.00
N ASP A 280 0.26 14.53 10.34
CA ASP A 280 -0.28 14.58 11.70
C ASP A 280 -0.55 13.17 12.28
N SER A 281 -0.97 12.23 11.42
CA SER A 281 -1.18 10.81 11.71
C SER A 281 0.08 10.05 12.16
N GLN A 282 1.27 10.61 11.89
CA GLN A 282 2.58 10.05 12.24
C GLN A 282 3.32 10.88 13.29
N GLN A 283 2.74 11.99 13.76
CA GLN A 283 3.32 12.76 14.85
C GLN A 283 3.13 12.03 16.19
N GLY A 284 4.08 12.18 17.10
CA GLY A 284 4.09 11.48 18.39
C GLY A 284 4.23 9.95 18.30
N PHE A 285 4.11 9.31 19.46
CA PHE A 285 4.16 7.85 19.59
C PHE A 285 2.78 7.22 19.52
N ALA A 286 2.62 6.28 18.59
CA ALA A 286 1.55 5.29 18.58
C ALA A 286 2.17 3.93 18.19
N PRO A 287 1.65 2.81 18.71
CA PRO A 287 2.17 1.50 18.40
C PRO A 287 1.80 1.12 16.97
N THR A 288 2.69 0.39 16.31
CA THR A 288 2.41 -0.21 15.00
C THR A 288 1.46 -1.38 15.18
N VAL A 289 0.33 -1.39 14.46
CA VAL A 289 -0.62 -2.52 14.47
C VAL A 289 -0.31 -3.43 13.30
N ARG A 290 0.08 -4.68 13.59
CA ARG A 290 0.43 -5.68 12.56
C ARG A 290 -0.55 -6.85 12.62
N GLY A 291 -0.88 -7.40 11.46
CA GLY A 291 -1.74 -8.57 11.36
C GLY A 291 -1.69 -9.21 9.98
N ILE A 292 -2.43 -10.31 9.83
CA ILE A 292 -2.61 -11.02 8.57
C ILE A 292 -4.11 -11.18 8.34
N ALA A 293 -4.61 -10.67 7.23
CA ALA A 293 -5.99 -10.86 6.79
C ALA A 293 -6.05 -12.04 5.81
N ARG A 294 -6.91 -13.04 6.06
CA ARG A 294 -7.03 -14.20 5.15
C ARG A 294 -7.79 -13.85 3.87
N THR A 295 -8.70 -12.90 3.97
CA THR A 295 -9.46 -12.36 2.84
C THR A 295 -9.39 -10.84 2.86
N ALA A 296 -9.97 -10.18 1.86
CA ALA A 296 -10.29 -8.75 1.97
C ALA A 296 -11.10 -8.54 3.25
N ALA A 297 -10.68 -7.59 4.08
CA ALA A 297 -11.22 -7.43 5.43
C ALA A 297 -11.35 -5.95 5.80
N GLN A 298 -12.30 -5.67 6.68
CA GLN A 298 -12.43 -4.37 7.32
C GLN A 298 -11.68 -4.39 8.66
N LEU A 299 -10.66 -3.56 8.77
CA LEU A 299 -9.90 -3.35 9.99
C LEU A 299 -10.54 -2.19 10.78
N THR A 300 -10.92 -2.45 12.02
CA THR A 300 -11.43 -1.45 12.96
C THR A 300 -10.57 -1.45 14.21
N ILE A 301 -10.03 -0.30 14.58
CA ILE A 301 -9.25 -0.12 15.81
C ILE A 301 -10.04 0.80 16.73
N ARG A 302 -10.29 0.32 17.95
CA ARG A 302 -10.98 1.06 19.00
C ARG A 302 -10.03 1.37 20.15
N GLN A 303 -10.25 2.50 20.79
CA GLN A 303 -9.60 2.84 22.04
C GLN A 303 -10.65 3.40 22.99
N ASN A 304 -10.70 2.89 24.22
CA ASN A 304 -11.73 3.25 25.22
C ASN A 304 -13.17 3.13 24.68
N GLY A 305 -13.41 2.14 23.80
CA GLY A 305 -14.72 1.90 23.17
C GLY A 305 -15.05 2.76 21.95
N PHE A 306 -14.25 3.77 21.61
CA PHE A 306 -14.45 4.62 20.44
C PHE A 306 -13.62 4.14 19.25
N ILE A 307 -14.19 4.16 18.04
CA ILE A 307 -13.44 3.87 16.81
C ILE A 307 -12.50 5.05 16.53
N ILE A 308 -11.20 4.77 16.52
CA ILE A 308 -10.16 5.77 16.24
C ILE A 308 -9.55 5.60 14.85
N TYR A 309 -9.70 4.42 14.26
CA TYR A 309 -9.20 4.11 12.91
C TYR A 309 -10.05 3.01 12.28
N GLN A 310 -10.37 3.17 11.00
CA GLN A 310 -11.12 2.19 10.23
C GLN A 310 -10.64 2.22 8.79
N SER A 311 -10.24 1.08 8.25
CA SER A 311 -9.75 0.96 6.87
C SER A 311 -10.04 -0.42 6.31
N TYR A 312 -9.99 -0.56 4.98
CA TYR A 312 -10.06 -1.85 4.30
C TYR A 312 -8.65 -2.32 3.96
N VAL A 313 -8.37 -3.58 4.26
CA VAL A 313 -7.07 -4.20 3.99
C VAL A 313 -7.22 -5.34 2.99
N SER A 314 -6.27 -5.44 2.08
CA SER A 314 -6.17 -6.57 1.15
C SER A 314 -5.81 -7.87 1.87
N PRO A 315 -6.13 -9.04 1.29
CA PRO A 315 -5.60 -10.31 1.76
C PRO A 315 -4.07 -10.27 1.90
N GLY A 316 -3.55 -10.93 2.93
CA GLY A 316 -2.14 -10.99 3.27
C GLY A 316 -1.78 -10.16 4.51
N ALA A 317 -0.47 -9.98 4.71
CA ALA A 317 0.05 -9.20 5.82
C ALA A 317 -0.18 -7.70 5.64
N PHE A 318 -0.54 -7.02 6.74
CA PHE A 318 -0.72 -5.58 6.79
C PHE A 318 -0.03 -5.00 8.03
N GLU A 319 0.33 -3.72 7.91
CA GLU A 319 0.76 -2.90 9.04
C GLU A 319 0.10 -1.53 8.98
N ILE A 320 -0.35 -1.04 10.13
CA ILE A 320 -0.86 0.33 10.29
C ILE A 320 0.17 1.12 11.09
N THR A 321 0.79 2.07 10.41
CA THR A 321 1.88 2.91 10.94
C THR A 321 1.47 4.38 11.04
N ASP A 322 0.20 4.71 10.84
CA ASP A 322 -0.37 6.07 10.77
C ASP A 322 -1.57 6.27 11.72
N LEU A 323 -1.55 5.59 12.87
CA LEU A 323 -2.50 5.84 13.94
C LEU A 323 -2.26 7.21 14.60
N HIS A 324 -3.31 8.02 14.69
CA HIS A 324 -3.25 9.27 15.45
C HIS A 324 -3.08 8.96 16.94
N PRO A 325 -2.15 9.63 17.65
CA PRO A 325 -2.06 9.53 19.10
C PRO A 325 -3.26 10.23 19.75
N THR A 326 -4.29 9.47 20.09
CA THR A 326 -5.57 10.00 20.60
C THR A 326 -5.62 10.13 22.13
N SER A 327 -4.73 9.44 22.84
CA SER A 327 -4.62 9.51 24.30
C SER A 327 -3.20 9.14 24.75
N SER A 328 -2.88 9.39 26.03
CA SER A 328 -1.59 8.95 26.61
C SER A 328 -1.60 7.50 27.11
N ASN A 329 -2.79 6.91 27.26
CA ASN A 329 -3.00 5.56 27.80
C ASN A 329 -4.35 5.00 27.32
N GLY A 330 -4.44 3.68 27.23
CA GLY A 330 -5.67 2.95 26.95
C GLY A 330 -5.46 1.98 25.82
N ASP A 331 -5.76 0.72 26.07
CA ASP A 331 -5.45 -0.36 25.13
C ASP A 331 -6.19 -0.18 23.79
N LEU A 332 -5.56 -0.68 22.73
CA LEU A 332 -6.12 -0.68 21.39
C LEU A 332 -6.80 -2.02 21.14
N ASP A 333 -8.12 -2.00 20.99
CA ASP A 333 -8.89 -3.17 20.60
C ASP A 333 -8.97 -3.23 19.07
N VAL A 334 -8.31 -4.23 18.49
CA VAL A 334 -8.25 -4.44 17.05
C VAL A 334 -9.23 -5.53 16.65
N THR A 335 -10.10 -5.19 15.72
CA THR A 335 -11.08 -6.08 15.10
C THR A 335 -10.83 -6.15 13.60
N ILE A 336 -10.70 -7.36 13.07
CA ILE A 336 -10.60 -7.64 11.63
C ILE A 336 -11.84 -8.43 11.23
N ASP A 337 -12.73 -7.78 10.49
CA ASP A 337 -13.94 -8.38 9.95
C ASP A 337 -13.66 -8.91 8.53
N GLU A 338 -13.50 -10.22 8.40
CA GLU A 338 -13.21 -10.88 7.12
C GLU A 338 -14.47 -11.03 6.27
N ARG A 339 -14.30 -11.07 4.93
CA ARG A 339 -15.41 -11.16 3.97
C ARG A 339 -16.16 -12.49 4.04
N ASP A 340 -15.55 -13.54 4.59
CA ASP A 340 -16.19 -14.83 4.85
C ASP A 340 -17.07 -14.83 6.11
N GLY A 341 -17.14 -13.70 6.83
CA GLY A 341 -17.92 -13.53 8.06
C GLY A 341 -17.15 -13.92 9.34
N ASN A 342 -15.92 -14.40 9.24
CA ASN A 342 -15.07 -14.63 10.40
C ASN A 342 -14.55 -13.30 10.95
N GLN A 343 -14.41 -13.24 12.28
CA GLN A 343 -13.86 -12.08 12.95
C GLN A 343 -12.60 -12.47 13.73
N GLN A 344 -11.53 -11.69 13.59
CA GLN A 344 -10.35 -11.82 14.43
C GLN A 344 -10.29 -10.60 15.37
N ASN A 345 -10.14 -10.86 16.68
CA ASN A 345 -10.05 -9.80 17.69
C ASN A 345 -8.81 -10.00 18.56
N TYR A 346 -8.08 -8.92 18.80
CA TYR A 346 -6.96 -8.91 19.74
C TYR A 346 -6.73 -7.50 20.28
N THR A 347 -6.09 -7.41 21.44
CA THR A 347 -5.84 -6.15 22.14
C THR A 347 -4.34 -5.87 22.19
N ILE A 348 -3.94 -4.65 21.85
CA ILE A 348 -2.56 -4.17 21.96
C ILE A 348 -2.49 -3.20 23.15
N PRO A 349 -1.74 -3.53 24.21
CA PRO A 349 -1.54 -2.60 25.31
C PRO A 349 -0.89 -1.29 24.84
N TYR A 350 -1.43 -0.16 25.28
CA TYR A 350 -0.90 1.15 24.89
C TYR A 350 -0.69 2.09 26.08
N SER A 351 0.57 2.47 26.24
CA SER A 351 1.02 3.52 27.16
C SER A 351 2.16 4.28 26.50
N THR A 352 2.20 5.60 26.68
CA THR A 352 3.23 6.45 26.10
C THR A 352 3.91 7.35 27.13
N VAL A 353 5.20 7.57 26.94
CA VAL A 353 5.95 8.63 27.63
C VAL A 353 6.51 9.61 26.59
N PRO A 354 6.69 10.90 26.92
CA PRO A 354 7.03 11.94 25.93
C PRO A 354 8.28 11.68 25.08
N ILE A 355 9.21 10.85 25.56
CA ILE A 355 10.47 10.53 24.87
C ILE A 355 10.34 9.37 23.86
N LEU A 356 9.23 8.61 23.86
CA LEU A 356 9.08 7.49 22.94
C LEU A 356 8.97 7.97 21.50
N GLN A 357 9.62 7.24 20.60
CA GLN A 357 9.55 7.44 19.17
C GLN A 357 8.80 6.28 18.53
N ARG A 358 8.06 6.57 17.45
CA ARG A 358 7.41 5.55 16.64
C ARG A 358 8.47 4.63 16.03
N GLU A 359 8.12 3.38 15.77
CA GLU A 359 9.02 2.42 15.14
C GLU A 359 9.59 2.97 13.82
N GLY A 360 10.89 2.81 13.60
CA GLY A 360 11.60 3.32 12.41
C GLY A 360 11.87 4.83 12.43
N ARG A 361 11.35 5.60 13.40
CA ARG A 361 11.63 7.03 13.53
C ARG A 361 12.93 7.27 14.29
N PHE A 362 13.80 8.09 13.70
CA PHE A 362 15.01 8.57 14.34
C PHE A 362 14.89 10.08 14.56
N LYS A 363 14.93 10.50 15.83
CA LYS A 363 14.93 11.91 16.23
C LYS A 363 16.33 12.26 16.76
N PHE A 364 16.92 13.33 16.23
CA PHE A 364 18.25 13.81 16.60
C PHE A 364 18.30 15.33 16.75
#